data_AF-A0A8H7FDL5-F1
#
_entry.id   AF-A0A8H7FDL5-F1
#
_cell.length_a   1.000
_cell.length_b   1.000
_cell.length_c   1.000
_cell.angle_alpha   90.00
_cell.angle_beta   90.00
_cell.angle_gamma   90.00
#
_symmetry.space_group_name_H-M   'P 1'
#
loop_
_entity.id
_entity.type
_entity.pdbx_description
1 polymer ?
#
loop_
_entity_poly.entity_id
_entity_poly.type
_entity_poly.pdbx_seq_one_letter_code
_entity_poly.pdbx_strand_id
1 'polypeptide(L)'
;MPPQADKLMMENISKNLIDQDEYPRTNEIHTMCISMLADLWHAPSAKQAIGTATTGSSEAIQLGGLAMKRIWQEKRKAAGKSIHEPGPNI
;
A
#
# COMPACT_ATOMS: atom_id res chain seq x y z
N MET A 1 18.07 -12.85 -10.95
CA MET A 1 17.11 -12.27 -11.92
C MET A 1 17.83 -12.14 -13.25
N PRO A 2 17.39 -11.42 -14.30
CA PRO A 2 18.33 -11.05 -15.36
C PRO A 2 19.55 -10.33 -14.74
N PRO A 3 20.78 -10.53 -15.24
CA PRO A 3 22.00 -9.99 -14.61
C PRO A 3 21.96 -8.47 -14.38
N GLN A 4 21.26 -7.75 -15.26
CA GLN A 4 21.05 -6.30 -15.16
C GLN A 4 20.24 -5.93 -13.91
N ALA A 5 19.24 -6.73 -13.55
CA ALA A 5 18.41 -6.52 -12.37
C ALA A 5 19.19 -6.83 -11.07
N ASP A 6 20.00 -7.90 -11.08
CA ASP A 6 20.86 -8.23 -9.94
C ASP A 6 21.89 -7.12 -9.68
N LYS A 7 22.50 -6.59 -10.75
CA LYS A 7 23.40 -5.43 -10.66
C LYS A 7 22.70 -4.20 -10.09
N LEU A 8 21.53 -3.84 -10.62
CA LEU A 8 20.75 -2.70 -10.15
C LEU A 8 20.39 -2.83 -8.66
N MET A 9 19.98 -4.02 -8.22
CA MET A 9 19.66 -4.29 -6.82
C MET A 9 20.90 -4.11 -5.93
N MET A 10 22.05 -4.68 -6.31
CA MET A 10 23.28 -4.57 -5.53
C MET A 10 23.80 -3.13 -5.42
N GLU A 11 23.72 -2.35 -6.50
CA GLU A 11 24.12 -0.94 -6.49
C GLU A 11 23.23 -0.06 -5.59
N ASN A 12 22.02 -0.51 -5.27
CA ASN A 12 21.02 0.26 -4.52
C ASN A 12 20.64 -0.36 -3.16
N ILE A 13 21.31 -1.42 -2.72
CA ILE A 13 20.96 -2.18 -1.50
C ILE A 13 20.98 -1.34 -0.22
N SER A 14 21.76 -0.24 -0.20
CA SER A 14 21.86 0.68 0.93
C SER A 14 20.77 1.74 0.97
N LYS A 15 19.94 1.87 -0.07
CA LYS A 15 18.85 2.86 -0.10
C LYS A 15 17.70 2.41 0.77
N ASN A 16 17.23 3.32 1.63
CA ASN A 16 16.11 3.08 2.51
C ASN A 16 14.81 3.62 1.91
N LEU A 17 13.84 2.76 1.60
CA LEU A 17 12.58 3.16 0.94
C LEU A 17 11.75 4.18 1.76
N ILE A 18 11.80 4.12 3.10
CA ILE A 18 11.01 5.02 3.94
C ILE A 18 11.58 6.45 3.97
N ASP A 19 12.84 6.62 3.59
CA ASP A 19 13.53 7.90 3.59
C ASP A 19 13.29 8.63 2.27
N GLN A 20 12.06 9.12 2.11
CA GLN A 20 11.59 9.72 0.86
C GLN A 20 12.23 11.08 0.57
N ASP A 21 12.65 11.80 1.62
CA ASP A 21 13.30 13.10 1.50
C ASP A 21 14.73 12.95 0.96
N GLU A 22 15.47 11.94 1.41
CA GLU A 22 16.82 11.63 0.92
C GLU A 22 16.78 10.94 -0.47
N TYR A 23 15.74 10.12 -0.73
CA TYR A 23 15.63 9.35 -1.97
C TYR A 23 14.34 9.64 -2.75
N PRO A 24 14.11 10.87 -3.24
CA PRO A 24 12.88 11.26 -3.93
C PRO A 24 12.65 10.47 -5.21
N ARG A 25 13.71 10.09 -5.93
CA ARG A 25 13.63 9.23 -7.12
C ARG A 25 13.13 7.82 -6.81
N THR A 26 13.45 7.27 -5.64
CA THR A 26 12.91 5.98 -5.20
C THR A 26 11.40 6.07 -4.99
N ASN A 27 10.92 7.18 -4.40
CA ASN A 27 9.50 7.43 -4.19
C ASN A 27 8.72 7.63 -5.50
N GLU A 28 9.33 8.27 -6.49
CA GLU A 28 8.75 8.37 -7.85
C GLU A 28 8.55 7.00 -8.48
N ILE A 29 9.59 6.15 -8.46
CA ILE A 29 9.51 4.77 -8.98
C ILE A 29 8.43 3.98 -8.25
N HIS A 30 8.36 4.13 -6.93
CA HIS A 30 7.34 3.51 -6.09
C HIS A 30 5.92 3.90 -6.51
N THR A 31 5.67 5.20 -6.71
CA THR A 31 4.38 5.73 -7.19
C THR A 31 4.03 5.24 -8.60
N MET A 32 5.03 5.12 -9.48
CA MET A 32 4.84 4.55 -10.81
C MET A 32 4.43 3.07 -10.76
N CYS A 33 5.08 2.27 -9.91
CA CYS A 33 4.69 0.86 -9.71
C CYS A 33 3.25 0.73 -9.23
N ILE A 34 2.82 1.56 -8.28
CA ILE A 34 1.42 1.59 -7.82
C ILE A 34 0.48 1.94 -8.97
N SER A 35 0.81 2.97 -9.75
CA SER A 35 -0.01 3.41 -10.89
C SER A 35 -0.15 2.32 -11.95
N MET A 36 0.94 1.61 -12.28
CA MET A 36 0.92 0.49 -13.22
C MET A 36 0.06 -0.68 -12.72
N LEU A 37 0.16 -1.03 -11.43
CA LEU A 37 -0.65 -2.10 -10.84
C LEU A 37 -2.13 -1.71 -10.78
N ALA A 38 -2.44 -0.45 -10.46
CA ALA A 38 -3.80 0.05 -10.45
C ALA A 38 -4.44 0.05 -11.83
N ASP A 39 -3.69 0.44 -12.87
CA ASP A 39 -4.12 0.35 -14.27
C ASP A 39 -4.40 -1.12 -14.66
N LEU A 40 -3.47 -2.02 -14.34
CA LEU A 40 -3.60 -3.46 -14.58
C LEU A 40 -4.85 -4.06 -13.92
N TRP A 41 -5.25 -3.57 -12.76
CA TRP A 41 -6.44 -4.01 -12.04
C TRP A 41 -7.71 -3.20 -12.36
N HIS A 42 -7.66 -2.35 -13.39
CA HIS A 42 -8.79 -1.51 -13.83
C HIS A 42 -9.36 -0.64 -12.69
N ALA A 43 -8.47 -0.10 -11.84
CA ALA A 43 -8.87 0.83 -10.80
C ALA A 43 -9.55 2.06 -11.42
N PRO A 44 -10.57 2.66 -10.78
CA PRO A 44 -11.27 3.83 -11.30
C PRO A 44 -10.38 5.04 -11.62
N SER A 45 -9.20 5.14 -10.97
CA SER A 45 -8.18 6.14 -11.27
C SER A 45 -6.79 5.55 -11.07
N ALA A 46 -6.14 5.13 -12.16
CA ALA A 46 -4.79 4.59 -12.10
C ALA A 46 -3.74 5.65 -11.70
N LYS A 47 -3.88 6.89 -12.21
CA LYS A 47 -2.91 7.99 -11.96
C LYS A 47 -3.00 8.59 -10.56
N GLN A 48 -4.09 8.34 -9.84
CA GLN A 48 -4.31 8.80 -8.46
C GLN A 48 -4.56 7.61 -7.52
N ALA A 49 -4.04 6.43 -7.90
CA ALA A 49 -4.17 5.25 -7.10
C ALA A 49 -3.45 5.44 -5.76
N ILE A 50 -4.16 5.12 -4.68
CA ILE A 50 -3.59 5.10 -3.33
C ILE A 50 -3.10 3.68 -3.06
N GLY A 51 -1.82 3.53 -2.76
CA GLY A 51 -1.20 2.25 -2.46
C GLY A 51 0.15 2.44 -1.80
N THR A 52 0.75 1.33 -1.36
CA THR A 52 2.11 1.31 -0.84
C THR A 52 2.78 -0.03 -1.12
N ALA A 53 4.10 -0.05 -1.08
CA ALA A 53 4.87 -1.27 -1.18
C ALA A 53 4.94 -1.86 0.21
N THR A 54 4.79 -3.17 0.27
CA THR A 54 4.85 -3.94 1.50
C THR A 54 5.95 -4.98 1.37
N THR A 55 6.47 -5.46 2.48
CA THR A 55 7.45 -6.56 2.50
C THR A 55 6.88 -7.82 1.83
N GLY A 56 5.57 -8.03 1.93
CA GLY A 56 4.86 -9.09 1.22
C GLY A 56 3.35 -9.03 1.48
N SER A 57 2.62 -9.98 0.89
CA SER A 57 1.15 -9.98 0.91
C SER A 57 0.54 -10.03 2.31
N SER A 58 1.22 -10.60 3.30
CA SER A 58 0.72 -10.62 4.69
C SER A 58 0.52 -9.22 5.26
N GLU A 59 1.49 -8.32 5.04
CA GLU A 59 1.40 -6.92 5.45
C GLU A 59 0.33 -6.20 4.62
N ALA A 60 0.25 -6.44 3.31
CA ALA A 60 -0.78 -5.87 2.46
C ALA A 60 -2.20 -6.25 2.89
N ILE A 61 -2.44 -7.53 3.23
CA ILE A 61 -3.73 -8.03 3.72
C ILE A 61 -4.09 -7.40 5.06
N GLN A 62 -3.13 -7.29 5.99
CA GLN A 62 -3.35 -6.66 7.28
C GLN A 62 -3.72 -5.19 7.14
N LEU A 63 -3.04 -4.43 6.28
CA LEU A 63 -3.37 -3.04 5.99
C LEU A 63 -4.75 -2.91 5.35
N GLY A 64 -5.10 -3.78 4.40
CA GLY A 64 -6.43 -3.85 3.80
C GLY A 64 -7.53 -4.13 4.83
N GLY A 65 -7.31 -5.10 5.71
CA GLY A 65 -8.22 -5.44 6.79
C GLY A 65 -8.38 -4.31 7.81
N LEU A 66 -7.29 -3.59 8.15
CA LEU A 66 -7.33 -2.41 9.01
C LEU A 66 -8.14 -1.27 8.37
N ALA A 67 -8.00 -1.05 7.07
CA ALA A 67 -8.81 -0.07 6.34
C ALA A 67 -10.30 -0.43 6.37
N MET A 68 -10.65 -1.68 6.08
CA MET A 68 -12.03 -2.18 6.17
C MET A 68 -12.60 -2.03 7.58
N LYS A 69 -11.83 -2.41 8.61
CA LYS A 69 -12.18 -2.23 10.02
C LYS A 69 -12.48 -0.77 10.34
N ARG A 70 -11.62 0.16 9.90
CA ARG A 70 -11.79 1.59 10.17
C ARG A 70 -13.06 2.15 9.51
N ILE A 71 -13.31 1.80 8.24
CA ILE A 71 -14.53 2.19 7.52
C ILE A 71 -15.78 1.68 8.26
N TRP A 72 -15.76 0.43 8.73
CA TRP A 72 -16.86 -0.13 9.52
C TRP A 72 -17.06 0.63 10.85
N GLN A 73 -15.98 0.93 11.58
CA GLN A 73 -16.06 1.67 12.84
C GLN A 73 -16.69 3.05 12.67
N GLU A 74 -16.30 3.79 11.63
CA GLU A 74 -16.87 5.11 11.33
C GLU A 74 -18.36 5.02 10.98
N LYS A 75 -18.78 4.02 10.20
CA LYS A 75 -20.21 3.75 9.91
C LYS A 75 -21.01 3.41 11.17
N ARG A 76 -20.44 2.62 12.09
CA ARG A 76 -21.09 2.26 13.37
C ARG A 76 -21.27 3.47 14.28
N LYS A 77 -20.22 4.28 14.44
CA LYS A 77 -20.25 5.53 15.22
C LYS A 77 -21.30 6.50 14.67
N ALA A 78 -21.34 6.70 13.35
CA ALA A 78 -22.33 7.56 12.70
C ALA A 78 -23.78 7.08 12.92
N ALA A 79 -23.98 5.77 13.11
CA ALA A 79 -25.28 5.18 13.43
C ALA A 79 -25.57 5.10 14.94
N GLY A 80 -24.70 5.63 15.81
CA GLY A 80 -24.85 5.54 17.27
C GLY A 80 -24.70 4.13 17.84
N LYS A 81 -24.04 3.21 17.12
CA LYS A 81 -23.91 1.79 17.51
C LYS A 81 -22.52 1.49 18.06
N SER A 82 -22.43 0.49 18.95
CA SER A 82 -21.15 0.03 19.54
C SER A 82 -20.15 -0.42 18.46
N ILE A 83 -18.87 -0.08 18.61
CA ILE A 83 -17.80 -0.59 17.73
C ILE A 83 -17.15 -1.88 18.27
N HIS A 84 -17.60 -2.38 19.42
CA HIS A 84 -17.05 -3.56 20.08
C HIS A 84 -17.97 -4.78 19.95
N GLU A 85 -19.29 -4.57 19.94
CA GLU A 85 -20.30 -5.64 19.91
C GLU A 85 -21.23 -5.49 18.69
N PRO A 86 -21.43 -6.54 17.87
CA PRO A 86 -20.83 -7.89 17.91
C PRO A 86 -19.39 -7.96 17.35
N GLY A 87 -18.73 -6.81 17.13
CA GLY A 87 -17.47 -6.72 16.41
C GLY A 87 -17.68 -6.62 14.89
N PRO A 88 -16.64 -6.25 14.13
CA PRO A 88 -16.73 -6.20 12.69
C PRO A 88 -16.75 -7.63 12.12
N ASN A 89 -17.69 -7.93 11.22
CA ASN A 89 -17.69 -9.17 10.44
C ASN A 89 -16.79 -8.95 9.22
N ILE A 90 -15.48 -9.18 9.39
CA ILE A 90 -14.44 -9.04 8.36
C ILE A 90 -13.91 -10.43 8.02
#